data_AF-F9QC26-F1
#
_entry.id   AF-F9QC26-F1
#
_cell.length_a   1.000
_cell.length_b   1.000
_cell.length_c   1.000
_cell.angle_alpha   90.00
_cell.angle_beta   90.00
_cell.angle_gamma   90.00
#
_symmetry.space_group_name_H-M   'P 1'
#
loop_
_entity.id
_entity.type
_entity.pdbx_description
1 polymer ?
#
loop_
_entity_poly.entity_id
_entity_poly.type
_entity_poly.pdbx_seq_one_letter_code
_entity_poly.pdbx_strand_id
1 'polypeptide(L)'
;MLRIQLEEDRPGYAKFTAMKWSGSAEVEIAVQRNQDGCYFNGNGNPWNPEPVWHKVEGLNLENDVLQGVIGKWLVDSLVQQIGNVRYMMSVRDVHDSAVMDNGPVRMVGNILASLAGGDSSREDNVQSHVQYEPEPEPEPEAVIETPVEEDSIAVVEVEQAAEPAIEFEDLTQIETPNESAVNQEKITIAEEPKKKVRVA
;
A
#
# COMPACT_ATOMS: atom_id res chain seq x y z
N MET A 1 7.27 -19.08 -9.71
CA MET A 1 7.40 -17.82 -8.97
C MET A 1 8.27 -16.90 -9.77
N LEU A 2 7.59 -15.90 -10.28
CA LEU A 2 8.11 -14.84 -11.12
C LEU A 2 9.15 -14.02 -10.35
N ARG A 3 10.25 -13.65 -11.01
CA ARG A 3 11.21 -12.68 -10.46
C ARG A 3 11.07 -11.40 -11.24
N ILE A 4 10.60 -10.36 -10.57
CA ILE A 4 10.32 -9.06 -11.18
C ILE A 4 11.41 -8.07 -10.78
N GLN A 5 11.97 -7.40 -11.77
CA GLN A 5 12.98 -6.39 -11.61
C GLN A 5 12.58 -5.13 -12.39
N LEU A 6 12.69 -4.00 -11.72
CA LEU A 6 12.63 -2.67 -12.33
C LEU A 6 14.04 -2.08 -12.21
N GLU A 7 14.63 -1.70 -13.34
CA GLU A 7 15.95 -1.09 -13.43
C GLU A 7 15.83 0.35 -13.92
N GLU A 8 16.73 1.22 -13.46
CA GLU A 8 16.81 2.60 -13.91
C GLU A 8 16.98 2.71 -15.44
N ASP A 9 16.23 3.62 -16.05
CA ASP A 9 16.36 3.95 -17.48
C ASP A 9 16.48 5.46 -17.66
N ARG A 10 15.44 6.20 -17.29
CA ARG A 10 15.38 7.66 -17.28
C ARG A 10 14.31 8.12 -16.29
N PRO A 11 14.31 9.38 -15.82
CA PRO A 11 13.30 9.85 -14.86
C PRO A 11 11.87 9.56 -15.34
N GLY A 12 11.11 8.84 -14.51
CA GLY A 12 9.75 8.41 -14.81
C GLY A 12 9.61 7.11 -15.59
N TYR A 13 10.72 6.46 -15.96
CA TYR A 13 10.70 5.23 -16.75
C TYR A 13 11.68 4.22 -16.14
N ALA A 14 11.29 2.95 -16.19
CA ALA A 14 12.12 1.86 -15.71
C ALA A 14 12.07 0.70 -16.71
N LYS A 15 13.22 0.05 -16.89
CA LYS A 15 13.28 -1.23 -17.61
C LYS A 15 12.65 -2.29 -16.72
N PHE A 16 11.62 -2.93 -17.24
CA PHE A 16 10.94 -4.03 -16.59
C PHE A 16 11.46 -5.35 -17.13
N THR A 17 11.77 -6.25 -16.21
CA THR A 17 12.22 -7.61 -16.51
C THR A 17 11.49 -8.58 -15.58
N ALA A 18 10.72 -9.49 -16.15
CA ALA A 18 10.08 -10.59 -15.44
C ALA A 18 10.64 -11.93 -15.94
N MET A 19 11.45 -12.58 -15.10
CA MET A 19 12.07 -13.88 -15.41
C MET A 19 11.18 -15.05 -15.00
N LYS A 20 11.22 -16.13 -15.78
CA LYS A 20 10.38 -17.34 -15.63
C LYS A 20 8.91 -17.08 -15.96
N TRP A 21 8.65 -16.19 -16.92
CA TRP A 21 7.32 -15.96 -17.45
C TRP A 21 6.98 -17.01 -18.50
N SER A 22 5.81 -17.65 -18.40
CA SER A 22 5.38 -18.72 -19.31
C SER A 22 4.21 -18.33 -20.22
N GLY A 23 3.73 -17.08 -20.14
CA GLY A 23 2.66 -16.57 -21.00
C GLY A 23 3.20 -15.86 -22.23
N SER A 24 2.38 -15.01 -22.83
CA SER A 24 2.64 -14.21 -24.03
C SER A 24 3.31 -12.88 -23.69
N ALA A 25 3.67 -12.12 -24.73
CA ALA A 25 4.22 -10.77 -24.56
C ALA A 25 3.16 -9.73 -24.14
N GLU A 26 1.89 -9.93 -24.53
CA GLU A 26 0.78 -9.09 -24.10
C GLU A 26 0.26 -9.55 -22.73
N VAL A 27 0.49 -8.72 -21.72
CA VAL A 27 0.12 -9.04 -20.33
C VAL A 27 -0.59 -7.87 -19.67
N GLU A 28 -1.32 -8.19 -18.62
CA GLU A 28 -1.81 -7.22 -17.67
C GLU A 28 -1.06 -7.38 -16.36
N ILE A 29 -0.75 -6.25 -15.74
CA ILE A 29 -0.06 -6.21 -14.46
C ILE A 29 -0.95 -5.59 -13.39
N ALA A 30 -0.92 -6.17 -12.21
CA ALA A 30 -1.47 -5.58 -10.99
C ALA A 30 -0.34 -5.41 -10.00
N VAL A 31 -0.28 -4.27 -9.31
CA VAL A 31 0.75 -4.01 -8.30
C VAL A 31 0.08 -3.79 -6.96
N GLN A 32 0.52 -4.54 -5.96
CA GLN A 32 0.04 -4.47 -4.59
C GLN A 32 1.14 -3.95 -3.68
N ARG A 33 0.76 -3.08 -2.75
CA ARG A 33 1.60 -2.65 -1.62
C ARG A 33 1.55 -3.70 -0.51
N ASN A 34 2.70 -4.22 -0.12
CA ASN A 34 2.76 -5.33 0.86
C ASN A 34 2.41 -4.92 2.30
N GLN A 35 2.36 -3.62 2.60
CA GLN A 35 2.14 -3.12 3.97
C GLN A 35 0.68 -3.19 4.39
N ASP A 36 -0.23 -2.90 3.46
CA ASP A 36 -1.68 -2.78 3.68
C ASP A 36 -2.52 -3.56 2.66
N GLY A 37 -1.88 -4.13 1.63
CA GLY A 37 -2.56 -4.94 0.63
C GLY A 37 -3.31 -4.12 -0.43
N CYS A 38 -3.16 -2.80 -0.48
CA CYS A 38 -3.81 -1.97 -1.49
C CYS A 38 -3.14 -2.11 -2.85
N TYR A 39 -3.94 -2.05 -3.90
CA TYR A 39 -3.53 -2.16 -5.30
C TYR A 39 -3.45 -0.81 -5.99
N PHE A 40 -2.52 -0.73 -6.93
CA PHE A 40 -2.27 0.44 -7.73
C PHE A 40 -3.40 0.68 -8.75
N ASN A 41 -4.03 1.87 -8.70
CA ASN A 41 -5.15 2.27 -9.56
C ASN A 41 -4.73 3.24 -10.68
N GLY A 42 -3.57 3.90 -10.59
CA GLY A 42 -3.06 4.82 -11.63
C GLY A 42 -3.81 6.13 -11.82
N ASN A 43 -4.82 6.40 -11.01
CA ASN A 43 -5.57 7.66 -10.98
C ASN A 43 -5.07 8.57 -9.83
N GLY A 44 -5.68 9.75 -9.68
CA GLY A 44 -5.30 10.75 -8.67
C GLY A 44 -5.28 10.25 -7.21
N ASN A 45 -5.99 9.16 -6.91
CA ASN A 45 -5.76 8.37 -5.69
C ASN A 45 -5.12 7.02 -6.09
N PRO A 46 -3.78 6.88 -5.95
CA PRO A 46 -3.06 5.80 -6.60
C PRO A 46 -3.32 4.41 -6.01
N TRP A 47 -3.97 4.29 -4.84
CA TRP A 47 -4.14 3.01 -4.13
C TRP A 47 -5.61 2.73 -3.79
N ASN A 48 -6.06 1.52 -4.08
CA ASN A 48 -7.42 1.02 -3.86
C ASN A 48 -7.38 -0.38 -3.19
N PRO A 49 -8.29 -0.75 -2.28
CA PRO A 49 -8.36 -2.12 -1.75
C PRO A 49 -8.63 -3.20 -2.80
N GLU A 50 -9.29 -2.89 -3.92
CA GLU A 50 -9.62 -3.89 -4.94
C GLU A 50 -8.49 -4.05 -5.98
N PRO A 51 -8.23 -5.28 -6.46
CA PRO A 51 -7.22 -5.53 -7.48
C PRO A 51 -7.56 -4.83 -8.80
N VAL A 52 -6.66 -3.95 -9.23
CA VAL A 52 -6.77 -3.24 -10.51
C VAL A 52 -5.69 -3.76 -11.45
N TRP A 53 -6.11 -4.21 -12.63
CA TRP A 53 -5.24 -4.73 -13.68
C TRP A 53 -5.03 -3.67 -14.75
N HIS A 54 -3.77 -3.48 -15.13
CA HIS A 54 -3.36 -2.52 -16.15
C HIS A 54 -2.73 -3.25 -17.31
N LYS A 55 -3.29 -3.08 -18.51
CA LYS A 55 -2.70 -3.63 -19.74
C LYS A 55 -1.37 -2.96 -20.03
N VAL A 56 -0.33 -3.76 -20.26
CA VAL A 56 1.00 -3.26 -20.64
C VAL A 56 1.29 -3.69 -22.06
N GLU A 57 1.62 -2.72 -22.90
CA GLU A 57 1.96 -2.93 -24.31
C GLU A 57 3.46 -2.68 -24.55
N GLY A 58 3.99 -3.21 -25.66
CA GLY A 58 5.38 -3.00 -26.04
C GLY A 58 6.39 -3.83 -25.23
N LEU A 59 5.94 -4.91 -24.58
CA LEU A 59 6.82 -5.89 -23.97
C LEU A 59 7.29 -6.90 -25.02
N ASN A 60 8.49 -7.43 -24.82
CA ASN A 60 9.11 -8.46 -25.64
C ASN A 60 9.36 -9.68 -24.77
N LEU A 61 9.03 -10.87 -25.28
CA LEU A 61 9.27 -12.13 -24.60
C LEU A 61 10.42 -12.86 -25.27
N GLU A 62 11.52 -13.03 -24.53
CA GLU A 62 12.70 -13.74 -25.01
C GLU A 62 13.18 -14.74 -23.94
N ASN A 63 13.32 -16.02 -24.29
CA ASN A 63 13.83 -17.08 -23.39
C ASN A 63 13.13 -17.12 -22.01
N ASP A 64 11.80 -17.09 -21.96
CA ASP A 64 11.00 -17.04 -20.71
C ASP A 64 11.27 -15.79 -19.84
N VAL A 65 11.83 -14.74 -20.44
CA VAL A 65 12.04 -13.44 -19.81
C VAL A 65 11.22 -12.39 -20.56
N LEU A 66 10.22 -11.84 -19.88
CA LEU A 66 9.41 -10.74 -20.39
C LEU A 66 10.10 -9.42 -20.06
N GLN A 67 10.43 -8.64 -21.07
CA GLN A 67 11.21 -7.41 -20.95
C GLN A 67 10.51 -6.25 -21.64
N GLY A 68 10.71 -5.03 -21.13
CA GLY A 68 10.26 -3.82 -21.81
C GLY A 68 10.45 -2.59 -20.94
N VAL A 69 9.77 -1.50 -21.28
CA VAL A 69 9.87 -0.24 -20.54
C VAL A 69 8.52 0.11 -19.94
N ILE A 70 8.49 0.31 -18.63
CA ILE A 70 7.31 0.80 -17.91
C ILE A 70 7.45 2.31 -17.73
N GLY A 71 6.35 3.01 -18.01
CA GLY A 71 6.32 4.46 -17.99
C GLY A 71 5.90 5.08 -16.66
N LYS A 72 5.76 6.41 -16.72
CA LYS A 72 5.49 7.32 -15.60
C LYS A 72 4.29 6.90 -14.78
N TRP A 73 3.25 6.39 -15.45
CA TRP A 73 2.00 5.99 -14.83
C TRP A 73 2.22 5.06 -13.63
N LEU A 74 3.12 4.08 -13.74
CA LEU A 74 3.45 3.19 -12.63
C LEU A 74 4.66 3.69 -11.84
N VAL A 75 5.75 4.04 -12.53
CA VAL A 75 7.05 4.36 -11.89
C VAL A 75 6.91 5.51 -10.89
N ASP A 76 6.18 6.57 -11.26
CA ASP A 76 6.00 7.72 -10.40
C ASP A 76 5.31 7.34 -9.08
N SER A 77 4.29 6.49 -9.16
CA SER A 77 3.53 6.07 -7.98
C SER A 77 4.33 5.13 -7.08
N LEU A 78 5.20 4.30 -7.64
CA LEU A 78 6.07 3.42 -6.85
C LEU A 78 7.16 4.20 -6.10
N VAL A 79 7.70 5.25 -6.72
CA VAL A 79 8.80 6.06 -6.16
C VAL A 79 8.29 7.14 -5.18
N GLN A 80 7.08 7.67 -5.40
CA GLN A 80 6.49 8.70 -4.52
C GLN A 80 6.03 8.16 -3.15
N GLN A 81 5.99 6.84 -2.95
CA GLN A 81 5.64 6.30 -1.64
C GLN A 81 6.71 6.62 -0.61
N ILE A 82 6.28 7.16 0.53
CA ILE A 82 7.16 7.47 1.65
C ILE A 82 7.46 6.18 2.41
N GLY A 83 8.75 5.94 2.69
CA GLY A 83 9.23 4.80 3.45
C GLY A 83 9.66 3.61 2.58
N ASN A 84 10.24 2.59 3.21
CA ASN A 84 10.75 1.39 2.54
C ASN A 84 9.61 0.43 2.17
N VAL A 85 8.71 0.87 1.30
CA VAL A 85 7.56 0.09 0.83
C VAL A 85 8.04 -1.04 -0.08
N ARG A 86 7.49 -2.23 0.13
CA ARG A 86 7.70 -3.39 -0.75
C ARG A 86 6.45 -3.64 -1.57
N TYR A 87 6.65 -4.06 -2.81
CA TYR A 87 5.55 -4.33 -3.74
C TYR A 87 5.57 -5.77 -4.21
N MET A 88 4.38 -6.31 -4.40
CA MET A 88 4.09 -7.57 -5.06
C MET A 88 3.47 -7.22 -6.40
N MET A 89 4.06 -7.67 -7.51
CA MET A 89 3.46 -7.50 -8.82
C MET A 89 2.98 -8.84 -9.34
N SER A 90 1.72 -8.85 -9.75
CA SER A 90 1.05 -9.96 -10.41
C SER A 90 1.02 -9.69 -11.90
N VAL A 91 1.33 -10.70 -12.69
CA VAL A 91 1.32 -10.65 -14.15
C VAL A 91 0.37 -11.73 -14.64
N ARG A 92 -0.59 -11.36 -15.49
CA ARG A 92 -1.51 -12.29 -16.15
C ARG A 92 -1.45 -12.12 -17.66
N ASP A 93 -1.63 -13.23 -18.38
CA ASP A 93 -1.73 -13.20 -19.82
C ASP A 93 -3.08 -12.61 -20.27
N VAL A 94 -3.07 -11.77 -21.32
CA VAL A 94 -4.29 -11.13 -21.87
C VAL A 94 -5.21 -12.14 -22.58
N HIS A 95 -4.62 -13.15 -23.22
CA HIS A 95 -5.34 -14.18 -23.98
C HIS A 95 -5.78 -15.35 -23.10
N ASP A 96 -5.02 -15.67 -22.04
CA ASP A 96 -5.33 -16.75 -21.10
C ASP A 96 -5.21 -16.32 -19.64
N SER A 97 -6.34 -15.98 -19.02
CA SER A 97 -6.38 -15.60 -17.60
C SER A 97 -5.98 -16.73 -16.64
N ALA A 98 -5.87 -17.99 -17.08
CA ALA A 98 -5.34 -19.07 -16.24
C ALA A 98 -3.81 -18.96 -16.06
N VAL A 99 -3.11 -18.29 -16.97
CA VAL A 99 -1.67 -18.05 -16.89
C VAL A 99 -1.41 -16.77 -16.09
N MET A 100 -1.19 -16.95 -14.78
CA MET A 100 -0.89 -15.88 -13.85
C MET A 100 0.25 -16.30 -12.91
N ASP A 101 1.23 -15.40 -12.72
CA ASP A 101 2.29 -15.56 -11.71
C ASP A 101 2.51 -14.23 -10.98
N ASN A 102 3.06 -14.29 -9.77
CA ASN A 102 3.28 -13.15 -8.89
C ASN A 102 4.74 -13.15 -8.42
N GLY A 103 5.38 -11.99 -8.46
CA GLY A 103 6.78 -11.83 -8.06
C GLY A 103 7.02 -10.56 -7.24
N PRO A 104 7.85 -10.60 -6.17
CA PRO A 104 8.19 -9.39 -5.44
C PRO A 104 8.97 -8.48 -6.38
N VAL A 105 8.63 -7.19 -6.38
CA VAL A 105 9.30 -6.20 -7.23
C VAL A 105 10.62 -5.82 -6.60
N ARG A 106 11.71 -6.01 -7.34
CA ARG A 106 13.03 -5.49 -6.97
C ARG A 106 13.33 -4.24 -7.76
N MET A 107 13.55 -3.13 -7.05
CA MET A 107 14.09 -1.92 -7.66
C MET A 107 15.61 -2.00 -7.69
N VAL A 108 16.21 -1.76 -8.85
CA VAL A 108 17.65 -1.83 -9.10
C VAL A 108 18.14 -0.50 -9.67
N GLY A 109 19.22 0.02 -9.12
CA GLY A 109 19.73 1.35 -9.45
C GLY A 109 18.93 2.46 -8.76
N ASN A 110 19.03 3.67 -9.29
CA ASN A 110 18.35 4.85 -8.77
C ASN A 110 17.13 5.19 -9.65
N ILE A 111 16.02 4.49 -9.42
CA ILE A 111 14.77 4.78 -10.14
C ILE A 111 14.22 6.12 -9.68
N LEU A 112 14.18 7.08 -10.60
CA LEU A 112 13.72 8.43 -10.33
C LEU A 112 12.27 8.60 -10.81
N ALA A 113 11.45 9.29 -10.02
CA ALA A 113 10.16 9.77 -10.47
C ALA A 113 10.33 10.80 -11.61
N SER A 114 9.32 10.97 -12.44
CA SER A 114 9.35 11.89 -13.57
C SER A 114 9.65 13.34 -13.18
N LEU A 115 9.17 13.76 -12.00
CA LEU A 115 9.38 15.12 -11.47
C LEU A 115 10.86 15.39 -11.12
N ALA A 116 11.65 14.35 -10.88
CA ALA A 116 13.09 14.51 -10.64
C ALA A 116 13.88 14.83 -11.92
N GLY A 117 13.26 14.75 -13.09
CA GLY A 117 13.87 15.12 -14.37
C GLY A 117 14.12 16.62 -14.53
N GLY A 118 13.66 17.45 -13.58
CA GLY A 118 13.92 18.88 -13.55
C GLY A 118 13.36 19.60 -14.75
N ASP A 119 12.06 19.91 -14.74
CA ASP A 119 11.58 21.02 -15.55
C ASP A 119 12.15 22.31 -14.96
N SER A 120 13.32 22.72 -15.46
CA SER A 120 13.92 24.01 -15.12
C SER A 120 13.16 25.19 -15.73
N SER A 121 11.89 25.01 -16.10
CA SER A 121 10.96 26.12 -16.33
C SER A 121 10.56 26.66 -14.96
N ARG A 122 11.52 27.30 -14.30
CA ARG A 122 11.24 28.23 -13.23
C ARG A 122 10.44 29.37 -13.85
N GLU A 123 9.12 29.23 -13.88
CA GLU A 123 8.29 30.42 -13.77
C GLU A 123 8.77 31.11 -12.50
N ASP A 124 9.17 32.37 -12.60
CA ASP A 124 9.73 33.21 -11.55
C ASP A 124 8.78 33.34 -10.35
N ASN A 125 8.55 32.26 -9.61
CA ASN A 125 7.92 32.26 -8.31
C ASN A 125 9.03 32.36 -7.27
N VAL A 126 9.71 33.50 -7.30
CA VAL A 126 10.53 33.97 -6.19
C VAL A 126 9.55 34.41 -5.11
N GLN A 127 9.18 33.50 -4.20
CA GLN A 127 8.58 33.93 -2.95
C GLN A 127 9.68 34.61 -2.13
N SER A 128 9.75 35.93 -2.19
CA SER A 128 10.63 36.73 -1.34
C SER A 128 10.20 36.50 0.12
N HIS A 129 10.91 35.64 0.83
CA HIS A 129 10.78 35.58 2.28
C HIS A 129 11.50 36.81 2.81
N VAL A 130 10.75 37.89 3.06
CA VAL A 130 11.26 39.01 3.86
C VAL A 130 11.50 38.43 5.24
N GLN A 131 12.75 38.14 5.55
CA GLN A 131 13.17 37.81 6.90
C GLN A 131 12.98 39.11 7.70
N TYR A 132 11.88 39.20 8.45
CA TYR A 132 11.72 40.22 9.45
C TYR A 132 12.84 39.98 10.47
N GLU A 133 13.84 40.85 10.42
CA GLU A 133 14.76 41.05 11.52
C GLU A 133 13.89 41.43 12.72
N PRO A 134 13.94 40.68 13.83
CA PRO A 134 13.12 41.00 14.99
C PRO A 134 13.50 42.40 15.47
N GLU A 135 12.52 43.31 15.40
CA GLU A 135 12.59 44.59 16.07
C GLU A 135 12.91 44.31 17.55
N PRO A 136 13.90 44.98 18.15
CA PRO A 136 14.34 44.67 19.51
C PRO A 136 13.14 44.77 20.47
N GLU A 137 12.88 43.69 21.21
CA GLU A 137 11.91 43.67 22.31
C GLU A 137 12.19 44.86 23.25
N PRO A 138 11.17 45.63 23.66
CA PRO A 138 11.36 46.62 24.71
C PRO A 138 11.76 45.90 25.99
N GLU A 139 12.83 46.40 26.63
CA GLU A 139 13.34 45.92 27.92
C GLU A 139 12.19 45.87 28.95
N PRO A 140 12.09 44.81 29.78
CA PRO A 140 11.03 44.70 30.77
C PRO A 140 11.16 45.82 31.81
N GLU A 141 10.16 46.71 31.87
CA GLU A 141 10.03 47.63 33.00
C GLU A 141 9.85 46.81 34.29
N ALA A 142 10.73 47.06 35.26
CA ALA A 142 10.74 46.40 36.56
C ALA A 142 9.37 46.54 37.24
N VAL A 143 8.66 45.42 37.37
CA VAL A 143 7.45 45.32 38.19
C VAL A 143 7.88 45.44 39.65
N ILE A 144 7.63 46.62 40.22
CA ILE A 144 7.81 46.87 41.65
C ILE A 144 6.82 45.97 42.40
N GLU A 145 7.34 45.08 43.23
CA GLU A 145 6.54 44.29 44.17
C GLU A 145 5.79 45.23 45.12
N THR A 146 4.47 45.10 45.15
CA THR A 146 3.65 45.58 46.26
C THR A 146 2.82 44.44 46.84
N PRO A 147 2.69 44.38 48.18
CA PRO A 147 2.51 43.16 48.96
C PRO A 147 1.10 42.57 48.96
N VAL A 148 1.08 41.28 49.28
CA VAL A 148 -0.04 40.37 49.56
C VAL A 148 -1.08 40.98 50.52
N GLU A 149 -2.35 40.93 50.14
CA GLU A 149 -3.47 40.82 51.08
C GLU A 149 -4.23 39.53 50.78
N GLU A 150 -4.03 38.55 51.68
CA GLU A 150 -4.95 37.43 51.91
C GLU A 150 -6.22 37.99 52.56
N ASP A 151 -7.40 37.71 51.98
CA ASP A 151 -8.59 37.53 52.80
C ASP A 151 -9.58 36.56 52.13
N SER A 152 -9.71 35.42 52.81
CA SER A 152 -10.96 34.70 53.05
C SER A 152 -11.68 33.96 51.91
N ILE A 153 -11.39 32.66 51.87
CA ILE A 153 -12.32 31.52 51.90
C ILE A 153 -13.78 31.74 51.43
N ALA A 154 -14.14 31.06 50.34
CA ALA A 154 -15.48 30.50 50.18
C ALA A 154 -15.37 29.12 49.51
N VAL A 155 -15.48 28.08 50.34
CA VAL A 155 -15.77 26.71 49.94
C VAL A 155 -17.16 26.68 49.31
N VAL A 156 -17.28 26.20 48.07
CA VAL A 156 -18.51 25.57 47.60
C VAL A 156 -18.13 24.26 46.95
N GLU A 157 -18.41 23.21 47.72
CA GLU A 157 -18.42 21.81 47.34
C GLU A 157 -19.65 21.52 46.45
N VAL A 158 -19.61 20.38 45.75
CA VAL A 158 -20.74 19.67 45.12
C VAL A 158 -21.07 20.20 43.69
N GLU A 159 -21.10 19.44 42.60
CA GLU A 159 -21.50 18.04 42.42
C GLU A 159 -20.91 17.43 41.12
N GLN A 160 -20.69 16.13 41.22
CA GLN A 160 -20.31 15.12 40.24
C GLN A 160 -21.27 15.02 39.03
N ALA A 161 -20.75 14.75 37.82
CA ALA A 161 -21.24 13.75 36.84
C ALA A 161 -20.87 14.08 35.38
N ALA A 162 -19.92 13.33 34.81
CA ALA A 162 -20.03 12.65 33.51
C ALA A 162 -18.68 12.02 33.15
N GLU A 163 -18.34 10.90 33.80
CA GLU A 163 -17.38 9.95 33.21
C GLU A 163 -18.09 9.23 32.05
N PRO A 164 -17.52 9.17 30.83
CA PRO A 164 -17.98 8.21 29.85
C PRO A 164 -17.61 6.82 30.38
N ALA A 165 -18.62 6.03 30.72
CA ALA A 165 -18.47 4.61 31.03
C ALA A 165 -17.86 3.91 29.80
N ILE A 166 -16.59 3.55 29.90
CA ILE A 166 -15.97 2.56 29.04
C ILE A 166 -16.12 1.24 29.79
N GLU A 167 -17.18 0.50 29.47
CA GLU A 167 -17.30 -0.89 29.88
C GLU A 167 -16.37 -1.74 29.00
N PHE A 168 -15.26 -2.17 29.58
CA PHE A 168 -14.52 -3.36 29.16
C PHE A 168 -14.87 -4.48 30.13
N GLU A 169 -15.43 -5.58 29.60
CA GLU A 169 -15.38 -6.97 30.08
C GLU A 169 -16.39 -7.76 29.20
N ASP A 170 -16.18 -8.97 28.70
CA ASP A 170 -15.29 -10.06 29.09
C ASP A 170 -15.13 -11.03 27.90
N LEU A 171 -13.97 -11.70 27.84
CA LEU A 171 -13.69 -12.83 26.96
C LEU A 171 -14.28 -14.10 27.58
N THR A 172 -15.35 -14.69 27.03
CA THR A 172 -15.53 -16.17 27.09
C THR A 172 -16.71 -16.70 26.23
N GLN A 173 -16.44 -17.80 25.52
CA GLN A 173 -17.35 -18.90 25.13
C GLN A 173 -18.30 -18.72 23.90
N ILE A 174 -17.96 -19.29 22.74
CA ILE A 174 -18.27 -20.65 22.16
C ILE A 174 -19.75 -20.91 21.76
N GLU A 175 -19.91 -21.31 20.48
CA GLU A 175 -20.94 -22.18 19.88
C GLU A 175 -22.43 -21.80 20.08
N THR A 176 -23.31 -21.58 19.09
CA THR A 176 -23.57 -22.22 17.79
C THR A 176 -24.71 -21.42 17.10
N PRO A 177 -24.82 -21.33 15.77
CA PRO A 177 -26.11 -21.11 15.12
C PRO A 177 -26.68 -22.42 14.55
N ASN A 178 -27.88 -22.69 15.04
CA ASN A 178 -28.83 -23.74 14.73
C ASN A 178 -28.94 -24.10 13.23
N GLU A 179 -28.80 -25.40 12.97
CA GLU A 179 -29.05 -26.09 11.71
C GLU A 179 -30.56 -26.32 11.51
N SER A 180 -31.09 -26.01 10.33
CA SER A 180 -32.01 -26.89 9.57
C SER A 180 -32.75 -26.11 8.48
N ALA A 181 -32.17 -26.09 7.28
CA ALA A 181 -32.95 -26.05 6.06
C ALA A 181 -32.19 -26.73 4.92
N VAL A 182 -32.86 -27.74 4.36
CA VAL A 182 -32.87 -28.18 2.95
C VAL A 182 -31.79 -29.14 2.43
N ASN A 183 -32.32 -30.30 2.00
CA ASN A 183 -31.86 -31.25 0.98
C ASN A 183 -30.75 -32.25 1.32
N GLN A 184 -31.19 -33.37 1.93
CA GLN A 184 -30.57 -34.67 1.73
C GLN A 184 -30.96 -35.21 0.35
N GLU A 185 -30.09 -35.04 -0.65
CA GLU A 185 -30.10 -35.88 -1.84
C GLU A 185 -29.23 -37.13 -1.57
N LYS A 186 -29.91 -38.26 -1.69
CA LYS A 186 -29.48 -39.64 -1.46
C LYS A 186 -28.37 -40.03 -2.43
N ILE A 187 -27.15 -40.27 -1.93
CA ILE A 187 -26.12 -41.00 -2.69
C ILE A 187 -25.67 -42.18 -1.85
N THR A 188 -26.20 -43.34 -2.23
CA THR A 188 -25.80 -44.67 -1.75
C THR A 188 -24.43 -44.99 -2.35
N ILE A 189 -23.40 -45.21 -1.53
CA ILE A 189 -22.17 -45.86 -1.96
C ILE A 189 -21.94 -47.05 -1.03
N ALA A 190 -22.17 -48.24 -1.59
CA ALA A 190 -21.85 -49.51 -0.97
C ALA A 190 -20.41 -49.92 -1.35
N GLU A 191 -19.70 -50.36 -0.31
CA GLU A 191 -18.70 -51.45 -0.27
C GLU A 191 -17.29 -51.32 -0.91
N GLU A 192 -16.32 -51.43 -0.01
CA GLU A 192 -14.87 -51.72 -0.08
C GLU A 192 -14.48 -53.05 -0.80
N PRO A 193 -13.22 -53.57 -0.78
CA PRO A 193 -11.92 -53.03 -1.23
C PRO A 193 -11.09 -54.07 -2.05
N LYS A 194 -9.92 -53.68 -2.62
CA LYS A 194 -8.59 -54.35 -2.45
C LYS A 194 -7.57 -53.99 -3.54
N LYS A 195 -6.41 -53.58 -3.04
CA LYS A 195 -5.15 -53.33 -3.75
C LYS A 195 -4.19 -54.52 -3.52
N LYS A 196 -3.26 -54.69 -4.47
CA LYS A 196 -2.00 -55.49 -4.45
C LYS A 196 -2.14 -56.94 -4.93
N VAL A 197 -1.21 -57.55 -5.68
CA VAL A 197 0.10 -57.18 -6.24
C VAL A 197 0.42 -58.24 -7.31
N ARG A 198 1.07 -57.84 -8.40
CA ARG A 198 1.59 -58.73 -9.45
C ARG A 198 3.00 -59.16 -9.06
N VAL A 199 3.28 -60.47 -9.02
CA VAL A 199 4.65 -61.02 -8.96
C VAL A 199 4.75 -62.22 -9.91
N ALA A 200 5.79 -62.16 -10.74
CA ALA A 200 6.35 -63.18 -11.63
C ALA A 200 5.45 -63.73 -12.74
#